data_AF-A0A354Q715-F1
#
_entry.id   AF-A0A354Q715-F1
#
_cell.length_a   1.000
_cell.length_b   1.000
_cell.length_c   1.000
_cell.angle_alpha   90.00
_cell.angle_beta   90.00
_cell.angle_gamma   90.00
#
_symmetry.space_group_name_H-M   'P 1'
#
loop_
_entity.id
_entity.type
_entity.pdbx_description
1 polymer ?
#
loop_
_entity_poly.entity_id
_entity_poly.type
_entity_poly.pdbx_seq_one_letter_code
_entity_poly.pdbx_strand_id
1 'polypeptide(L)' 'MSKLYNIKNWTRHNLRAWMAEKSIKHSKVQEFRADQIYYWLYRKKAEKFSDMHTIGRETRKIMEG' A
#
# COMPACT_ATOMS: atom_id res chain seq x y z
N MET A 1 -4.19 2.72 -22.11
CA MET A 1 -3.20 3.11 -21.10
C MET A 1 -3.93 3.33 -19.79
N SER A 2 -4.03 2.29 -18.96
CA SER A 2 -4.68 2.41 -17.65
C SER A 2 -3.88 3.41 -16.82
N LYS A 3 -4.57 4.40 -16.24
CA LYS A 3 -4.03 5.23 -15.16
C LYS A 3 -3.54 4.28 -14.07
N LEU A 4 -2.26 3.95 -14.07
CA LEU A 4 -1.60 3.33 -12.93
C LEU A 4 -1.86 4.28 -11.76
N TYR A 5 -2.78 3.89 -10.90
CA TYR A 5 -3.12 4.64 -9.72
C TYR A 5 -1.82 4.84 -8.94
N ASN A 6 -1.33 6.07 -8.88
CA ASN A 6 -0.12 6.36 -8.13
C ASN A 6 -0.45 6.29 -6.64
N ILE A 7 -0.32 5.09 -6.06
CA ILE A 7 -0.56 4.80 -4.63
C ILE A 7 0.23 5.76 -3.73
N LYS A 8 1.35 6.32 -4.20
CA LYS A 8 2.14 7.30 -3.45
C LYS A 8 1.38 8.62 -3.18
N ASN A 9 0.36 8.92 -3.96
CA ASN A 9 -0.46 10.12 -3.83
C ASN A 9 -1.81 9.85 -3.14
N TRP A 10 -2.03 8.64 -2.65
CA TRP A 10 -3.31 8.27 -2.06
C TRP A 10 -3.46 8.75 -0.63
N THR A 11 -4.63 9.32 -0.34
CA THR A 11 -5.01 9.66 1.02
C THR A 11 -5.08 8.40 1.90
N ARG A 12 -5.02 8.59 3.22
CA ARG A 12 -5.22 7.50 4.18
C ARG A 12 -6.53 6.74 3.93
N HIS A 13 -7.59 7.46 3.56
CA HIS A 13 -8.88 6.86 3.23
C HIS A 13 -8.80 5.96 1.99
N ASN A 14 -8.18 6.44 0.91
CA ASN A 14 -7.99 5.66 -0.31
C ASN A 14 -7.18 4.38 -0.05
N LEU A 15 -6.11 4.48 0.76
CA LEU A 15 -5.29 3.32 1.15
C LEU A 15 -6.09 2.28 1.96
N ARG A 16 -6.95 2.73 2.88
CA ARG A 16 -7.79 1.83 3.68
C ARG A 16 -8.84 1.12 2.82
N ALA A 17 -9.54 1.87 1.96
CA ALA A 17 -10.54 1.30 1.05
C ALA A 17 -9.90 0.26 0.12
N TRP A 18 -8.74 0.59 -0.45
CA TRP A 18 -8.02 -0.35 -1.31
C TRP A 18 -7.51 -1.58 -0.56
N MET A 19 -6.97 -1.42 0.65
CA MET A 19 -6.52 -2.57 1.43
C MET A 19 -7.66 -3.48 1.88
N ALA A 20 -8.83 -2.93 2.17
CA ALA A 20 -10.05 -3.71 2.42
C ALA A 20 -10.49 -4.49 1.16
N GLU A 21 -10.38 -3.89 -0.03
CA GLU A 21 -10.65 -4.65 -1.26
C GLU A 21 -9.63 -5.78 -1.50
N LYS A 22 -8.34 -5.53 -1.20
CA LYS A 22 -7.26 -6.50 -1.41
C LYS A 22 -7.25 -7.61 -0.35
N SER A 23 -7.62 -7.34 0.90
CA SER A 23 -7.70 -8.35 1.97
C SER A 23 -8.69 -9.47 1.63
N ILE A 24 -9.79 -9.14 0.97
CA ILE A 24 -10.80 -10.10 0.50
C ILE A 24 -10.21 -11.08 -0.51
N LYS A 25 -9.35 -10.60 -1.42
CA LYS A 25 -8.78 -11.39 -2.53
C LYS A 25 -7.47 -12.07 -2.16
N HIS A 26 -6.75 -11.55 -1.17
CA HIS A 26 -5.41 -12.00 -0.79
C HIS A 26 -5.34 -12.21 0.73
N SER A 27 -5.48 -13.45 1.18
CA SER A 27 -5.48 -13.81 2.62
C SER A 27 -4.23 -13.39 3.40
N LYS A 28 -3.11 -13.15 2.72
CA LYS A 28 -1.85 -12.66 3.31
C LYS A 28 -1.78 -11.13 3.41
N VAL A 29 -2.77 -10.42 2.89
CA VAL A 29 -2.89 -8.96 2.96
C VAL A 29 -3.90 -8.61 4.05
N GLN A 30 -3.50 -7.72 4.94
CA GLN A 30 -4.32 -7.30 6.07
C GLN A 30 -4.64 -5.81 5.97
N GLU A 31 -5.88 -5.44 6.30
CA GLU A 31 -6.40 -4.09 6.08
C GLU A 31 -5.61 -3.02 6.85
N PHE A 32 -5.15 -3.35 8.06
CA PHE A 32 -4.38 -2.44 8.90
C PHE A 32 -3.06 -1.99 8.25
N ARG A 33 -2.57 -2.69 7.22
CA ARG A 33 -1.35 -2.29 6.49
C ARG A 33 -1.50 -0.94 5.80
N ALA A 34 -2.72 -0.47 5.54
CA ALA A 34 -2.98 0.86 4.99
C ALA A 34 -2.33 1.98 5.81
N ASP A 35 -2.44 1.90 7.14
CA ASP A 35 -1.88 2.93 8.02
C ASP A 35 -0.35 2.90 8.06
N GLN A 36 0.25 1.71 7.95
CA GLN A 36 1.70 1.56 7.87
C GLN A 36 2.26 2.08 6.53
N ILE A 37 1.54 1.84 5.43
CA ILE A 37 1.91 2.38 4.11
C ILE A 37 1.79 3.91 4.12
N TYR A 38 0.70 4.44 4.67
CA TYR A 38 0.53 5.89 4.81
C TYR A 38 1.69 6.52 5.61
N TYR A 39 2.09 5.88 6.71
CA TYR A 39 3.27 6.30 7.47
C TYR A 39 4.53 6.34 6.61
N TRP A 40 4.81 5.30 5.83
CA TRP A 40 5.99 5.26 4.97
C TRP A 40 5.98 6.33 3.88
N LEU A 41 4.84 6.53 3.22
CA LEU A 41 4.69 7.51 2.15
C LEU A 41 4.86 8.95 2.66
N TYR A 42 4.17 9.29 3.75
CA TYR A 42 4.04 10.70 4.14
C TYR A 42 4.96 11.10 5.31
N ARG A 43 5.26 10.18 6.23
CA ARG A 43 6.14 10.48 7.39
C ARG A 43 7.59 10.14 7.09
N LYS A 44 7.85 9.01 6.42
CA LYS A 44 9.21 8.59 6.06
C LYS A 44 9.64 9.04 4.67
N LYS A 45 8.70 9.54 3.84
CA LYS A 45 8.97 9.98 2.46
C LYS A 45 9.66 8.90 1.62
N ALA A 46 9.25 7.64 1.78
CA ALA A 46 9.85 6.54 1.04
C ALA A 46 9.61 6.71 -0.48
N GLU A 47 10.68 6.68 -1.25
CA GLU A 47 10.61 6.80 -2.71
C GLU A 47 10.35 5.46 -3.39
N LYS A 48 10.80 4.34 -2.80
CA LYS A 48 10.62 3.00 -3.35
C LYS A 48 9.82 2.13 -2.37
N PHE A 49 8.97 1.26 -2.90
CA PHE A 49 8.23 0.33 -2.05
C PHE A 49 9.16 -0.67 -1.36
N SER A 50 10.30 -1.01 -1.99
CA SER A 50 11.38 -1.83 -1.39
C SER A 50 11.87 -1.32 -0.03
N ASP A 51 11.80 -0.01 0.19
CA ASP A 51 12.32 0.63 1.41
C ASP A 51 11.37 0.44 2.60
N MET A 52 10.12 0.04 2.34
CA MET A 52 9.10 -0.23 3.35
C MET A 52 9.32 -1.61 4.00
N HIS A 53 10.43 -1.75 4.72
CA HIS A 53 10.89 -3.03 5.26
C HIS A 53 9.91 -3.68 6.27
N THR A 54 9.04 -2.88 6.92
CA THR A 54 8.01 -3.39 7.84
C THR A 54 6.76 -3.92 7.14
N ILE A 55 6.60 -3.65 5.84
CA ILE A 55 5.50 -4.16 5.02
C ILE A 55 5.88 -5.54 4.48
N GLY A 56 4.93 -6.49 4.45
CA GLY A 56 5.20 -7.83 3.92
C GLY A 56 5.52 -7.80 2.42
N ARG A 57 6.36 -8.75 1.95
CA ARG A 57 6.76 -8.85 0.53
C ARG A 57 5.55 -8.93 -0.41
N GLU A 58 4.54 -9.71 -0.05
CA GLU A 58 3.32 -9.88 -0.87
C GLU A 58 2.53 -8.57 -0.98
N THR A 59 2.42 -7.82 0.10
CA THR A 59 1.78 -6.49 0.09
C THR A 59 2.55 -5.51 -0.80
N ARG A 60 3.89 -5.50 -0.73
CA ARG A 60 4.71 -4.64 -1.60
C ARG A 60 4.54 -4.96 -3.09
N LYS A 61 4.49 -6.24 -3.48
CA LYS A 61 4.24 -6.65 -4.87
C LYS A 61 2.91 -6.12 -5.39
N ILE A 62 1.85 -6.17 -4.58
CA ILE A 62 0.52 -5.67 -4.97
C ILE A 62 0.53 -4.14 -5.15
N MET A 63 1.39 -3.44 -4.40
CA MET A 63 1.57 -1.98 -4.55
C MET A 63 2.38 -1.61 -5.80
N GLU A 64 3.27 -2.49 -6.25
CA GLU A 64 4.09 -2.29 -7.45
C GLU A 64 3.25 -2.40 -8.75
N GLY A 65 2.17 -3.19 -8.73
CA GLY A 65 1.23 -3.35 -9.85
C GLY A 65 1.64 -4.44 -10.83
#